data_AF-A0A2I0CTM8-F1
#
_entry.id   AF-A0A2I0CTM8-F1
#
_cell.length_a   1.000
_cell.length_b   1.000
_cell.length_c   1.000
_cell.angle_alpha   90.00
_cell.angle_beta   90.00
_cell.angle_gamma   90.00
#
_symmetry.space_group_name_H-M   'P 1'
#
loop_
_entity.id
_entity.type
_entity.pdbx_description
1 polymer ?
#
loop_
_entity_poly.entity_id
_entity_poly.type
_entity_poly.pdbx_seq_one_letter_code
_entity_poly.pdbx_strand_id
1 'polypeptide(L)'
;MSTSNTRQINGVTAAYSPSQEFRFFLYDPEGFDFLYFRSPEDRNKAAEEVISAYLDDGWSEEVENVIAGEITHTCDKINVVPRPDEVDEDGLDGEGNYWAEEWDCKCDYGLTPVAAAADETEQCLEQSA
;
A
#
# COMPACT_ATOMS: atom_id res chain seq x y z
N MET A 1 5.99 -17.94 -9.31
CA MET A 1 6.58 -18.18 -7.98
C MET A 1 6.16 -17.00 -7.13
N SER A 2 5.14 -17.14 -6.29
CA SER A 2 4.70 -16.07 -5.39
C SER A 2 5.79 -15.84 -4.35
N THR A 3 6.60 -14.82 -4.55
CA THR A 3 7.50 -14.30 -3.53
C THR A 3 6.62 -13.80 -2.39
N SER A 4 6.56 -14.54 -1.29
CA SER A 4 5.83 -14.10 -0.10
C SER A 4 6.31 -12.70 0.28
N ASN A 5 5.43 -11.71 0.17
CA ASN A 5 5.74 -10.27 0.32
C ASN A 5 5.90 -9.88 1.80
N THR A 6 6.63 -10.70 2.55
CA THR A 6 6.74 -10.66 4.02
C THR A 6 8.13 -11.04 4.51
N ARG A 7 8.52 -10.49 5.66
CA ARG A 7 9.78 -10.72 6.37
C ARG A 7 9.54 -11.24 7.79
N GLN A 8 10.52 -11.95 8.35
CA GLN A 8 10.56 -12.28 9.78
C GLN A 8 11.49 -11.33 10.54
N ILE A 9 11.06 -10.83 11.70
CA ILE A 9 11.82 -9.98 12.63
C ILE A 9 11.50 -10.47 14.04
N ASN A 10 12.49 -10.86 14.85
CA ASN A 10 12.25 -11.36 16.21
C ASN A 10 11.14 -12.44 16.30
N GLY A 11 11.00 -13.28 15.28
CA GLY A 11 9.93 -14.29 15.17
C GLY A 11 8.52 -13.75 14.93
N VAL A 12 8.37 -12.49 14.54
CA VAL A 12 7.11 -11.89 14.06
C VAL A 12 7.17 -11.68 12.55
N THR A 13 6.02 -11.75 11.90
CA THR A 13 5.88 -11.52 10.45
C THR A 13 5.56 -10.06 10.17
N ALA A 14 6.35 -9.43 9.31
CA ALA A 14 6.14 -8.09 8.79
C ALA A 14 5.82 -8.14 7.29
N ALA A 15 4.91 -7.28 6.81
CA ALA A 15 4.63 -7.07 5.39
C ALA A 15 5.29 -5.77 4.90
N TYR A 16 5.48 -5.67 3.59
CA TYR A 16 6.01 -4.47 2.91
C TYR A 16 4.93 -3.52 2.39
N SER A 17 3.66 -3.86 2.57
CA SER A 17 2.54 -3.01 2.17
C SER A 17 1.43 -3.09 3.23
N PRO A 18 0.73 -1.98 3.51
CA PRO A 18 -0.35 -1.99 4.49
C PRO A 18 -1.55 -2.76 3.98
N SER A 19 -2.24 -3.44 4.88
CA SER A 19 -3.55 -4.05 4.64
C SER A 19 -4.33 -4.09 5.94
N GLN A 20 -5.62 -4.46 5.92
CA GLN A 20 -6.39 -4.52 7.16
C GLN A 20 -5.80 -5.51 8.16
N GLU A 21 -5.19 -6.59 7.64
CA GLU A 21 -4.45 -7.55 8.43
C GLU A 21 -3.13 -6.94 8.92
N PHE A 22 -2.37 -6.26 8.05
CA PHE A 22 -1.09 -5.64 8.38
C PHE A 22 -1.21 -4.11 8.43
N ARG A 23 -1.84 -3.57 9.47
CA ARG A 23 -2.11 -2.12 9.59
C ARG A 23 -1.25 -1.40 10.62
N PHE A 24 -0.58 -2.11 11.51
CA PHE A 24 0.29 -1.49 12.51
C PHE A 24 1.65 -1.27 11.89
N PHE A 25 2.12 -0.02 11.77
CA PHE A 25 3.37 0.27 11.10
C PHE A 25 4.50 0.57 12.09
N LEU A 26 5.73 0.23 11.69
CA LEU A 26 6.98 0.74 12.22
C LEU A 26 7.73 1.41 11.08
N TYR A 27 8.06 2.69 11.26
CA TYR A 27 8.92 3.46 10.37
C TYR A 27 10.34 3.45 10.94
N ASP A 28 11.30 3.06 10.12
CA ASP A 28 12.72 2.93 10.43
C ASP A 28 13.52 3.69 9.35
N PRO A 29 14.10 4.87 9.70
CA PRO A 29 14.73 5.77 8.73
C PRO A 29 16.04 5.23 8.13
N GLU A 30 16.79 4.38 8.84
CA GLU A 30 18.04 3.80 8.32
C GLU A 30 17.84 2.38 7.78
N GLY A 31 16.78 1.70 8.19
CA GLY A 31 16.48 0.34 7.73
C GLY A 31 15.54 0.31 6.53
N PHE A 32 14.25 0.12 6.81
CA PHE A 32 13.29 -0.42 5.83
C PHE A 32 12.20 0.56 5.41
N ASP A 33 12.33 1.83 5.79
CA ASP A 33 11.25 2.81 5.67
C ASP A 33 10.04 2.30 6.46
N PHE A 34 8.98 1.79 5.82
CA PHE A 34 7.83 1.21 6.53
C PHE A 34 7.78 -0.32 6.53
N LEU A 35 7.51 -0.87 7.72
CA LEU A 35 7.12 -2.26 7.92
C LEU A 35 5.75 -2.36 8.59
N TYR A 36 4.95 -3.33 8.17
CA TYR A 36 3.57 -3.48 8.63
C TYR A 36 3.35 -4.80 9.37
N PHE A 37 2.58 -4.76 10.45
CA PHE A 37 2.40 -5.86 11.39
C PHE A 37 0.92 -6.12 11.68
N ARG A 38 0.65 -7.35 12.12
CA ARG A 38 -0.70 -7.82 12.43
C ARG A 38 -1.29 -7.20 13.68
N SER A 39 -0.44 -6.85 14.63
CA SER A 39 -0.85 -6.34 15.92
C SER A 39 0.16 -5.31 16.46
N PRO A 40 -0.26 -4.44 17.39
CA PRO A 40 0.66 -3.52 18.06
C PRO A 40 1.72 -4.26 18.87
N GLU A 41 1.41 -5.44 19.42
CA GLU A 41 2.36 -6.29 20.14
C GLU A 41 3.47 -6.82 19.21
N ASP A 42 3.10 -7.32 18.03
CA ASP A 42 4.06 -7.81 17.03
C ASP A 42 4.99 -6.68 16.57
N ARG A 43 4.42 -5.50 16.27
CA ARG A 43 5.18 -4.30 15.93
C ARG A 43 6.15 -3.91 17.06
N ASN A 44 5.68 -3.87 18.31
CA ASN A 44 6.51 -3.46 19.43
C ASN A 44 7.68 -4.46 19.65
N LYS A 45 7.43 -5.76 19.47
CA LYS A 45 8.46 -6.80 19.54
C LYS A 45 9.51 -6.65 18.43
N ALA A 46 9.10 -6.25 17.23
CA ALA A 46 10.03 -5.93 16.15
C ALA A 46 10.81 -4.62 16.42
N ALA A 47 10.16 -3.62 17.03
CA ALA A 47 10.79 -2.34 17.37
C ALA A 47 11.97 -2.52 18.34
N GLU A 48 11.89 -3.46 19.28
CA GLU A 48 13.01 -3.79 20.18
C GLU A 48 14.27 -4.25 19.41
N GLU A 49 14.12 -5.05 18.36
CA GLU A 49 15.22 -5.50 17.50
C GLU A 49 15.77 -4.36 16.65
N VAL A 50 14.88 -3.54 16.06
CA VAL A 50 15.27 -2.37 15.26
C VAL A 50 16.06 -1.39 16.11
N ILE A 51 15.53 -0.96 17.26
CA ILE A 51 16.20 -0.02 18.17
C ILE A 51 17.54 -0.58 18.65
N SER A 52 17.62 -1.88 18.95
CA SER A 52 18.89 -2.48 19.38
C SER A 52 19.98 -2.41 18.30
N ALA A 53 19.61 -2.49 17.01
CA ALA A 53 20.56 -2.38 15.91
C ALA A 53 21.22 -0.99 15.83
N TYR A 54 20.49 0.07 16.18
CA TYR A 54 21.02 1.45 16.27
C TYR A 54 22.04 1.64 17.40
N LEU A 55 22.03 0.77 18.41
CA LEU A 55 22.87 0.90 19.61
C LEU A 55 24.16 0.07 19.52
N ASP A 56 24.30 -0.81 18.51
CA ASP A 56 25.38 -1.79 18.43
C ASP A 56 26.67 -1.24 17.75
N ASP A 57 26.56 -0.47 16.65
CA ASP A 57 27.71 0.07 15.90
C ASP A 57 27.77 1.60 15.91
N GLY A 58 27.89 2.16 17.11
CA GLY A 58 27.89 3.60 17.33
C GLY A 58 26.47 4.16 17.33
N TRP A 59 26.04 4.71 18.47
CA TRP A 59 24.73 5.32 18.62
C TRP A 59 24.44 6.30 17.47
N SER A 60 23.48 5.95 16.61
CA SER A 60 22.90 6.89 15.65
C SER A 60 21.71 7.61 16.29
N GLU A 61 21.73 8.94 16.24
CA GLU A 61 20.65 9.80 16.76
C GLU A 61 19.34 9.63 15.97
N GLU A 62 19.40 9.04 14.76
CA GLU A 62 18.24 8.70 13.95
C GLU A 62 17.30 7.69 14.63
N VAL A 63 17.75 7.00 15.69
CA VAL A 63 16.88 6.14 16.51
C VAL A 63 15.69 6.91 17.10
N GLU A 64 15.82 8.22 17.34
CA GLU A 64 14.74 9.09 17.81
C GLU A 64 13.65 9.32 16.75
N ASN A 65 13.96 9.04 15.47
CA ASN A 65 13.05 9.15 14.33
C ASN A 65 12.35 7.81 13.99
N VAL A 66 12.52 6.77 14.82
CA VAL A 66 11.74 5.54 14.71
C VAL A 66 10.31 5.81 15.18
N ILE A 67 9.35 5.74 14.25
CA ILE A 67 7.95 6.12 14.50
C ILE A 67 7.04 4.90 14.35
N ALA A 68 6.03 4.78 15.21
CA ALA A 68 5.07 3.69 15.17
C ALA A 68 3.64 4.22 15.18
N GLY A 69 2.74 3.50 14.51
CA GLY A 69 1.32 3.84 14.51
C GLY A 69 0.43 2.76 13.91
N GLU A 70 -0.78 3.16 13.55
CA GLU A 70 -1.78 2.34 12.87
C GLU A 70 -2.26 3.08 11.63
N ILE A 71 -2.19 2.44 10.47
CA ILE A 71 -2.76 2.94 9.23
C ILE A 71 -4.24 2.63 9.21
N THR A 72 -5.05 3.68 9.06
CA THR A 72 -6.50 3.55 8.91
C THR A 72 -6.94 3.69 7.46
N HIS A 73 -6.19 4.44 6.64
CA HIS A 73 -6.55 4.76 5.26
C HIS A 73 -5.32 4.74 4.33
N THR A 74 -5.52 4.32 3.09
CA THR A 74 -4.58 4.44 1.97
C THR A 74 -5.17 5.32 0.88
N CYS A 75 -4.32 5.91 0.05
CA CYS A 75 -4.78 6.67 -1.10
C CYS A 75 -4.98 5.73 -2.30
N ASP A 76 -6.18 5.74 -2.87
CA ASP A 76 -6.53 4.91 -4.02
C ASP A 76 -7.27 5.71 -5.09
N LYS A 77 -7.29 5.18 -6.32
CA LYS A 77 -8.10 5.73 -7.40
C LYS A 77 -9.58 5.60 -7.04
N ILE A 78 -10.31 6.71 -7.14
CA ILE A 78 -11.76 6.74 -6.96
C ILE A 78 -12.41 7.36 -8.19
N ASN A 79 -13.71 7.14 -8.37
CA ASN A 79 -14.47 7.68 -9.51
C ASN A 79 -13.82 7.34 -10.87
N VAL A 80 -13.34 6.09 -11.03
CA VAL A 80 -12.67 5.67 -12.26
C VAL A 80 -13.68 5.64 -13.41
N VAL A 81 -13.45 6.49 -14.41
CA VAL A 81 -14.21 6.52 -15.66
C VAL A 81 -13.28 5.95 -16.75
N PRO A 82 -13.59 4.76 -17.31
CA PRO A 82 -12.79 4.22 -18.41
C PRO A 82 -12.92 5.10 -19.65
N ARG A 83 -11.90 5.09 -20.50
CA ARG A 83 -11.96 5.76 -21.80
C ARG A 83 -13.11 5.16 -22.63
N PRO A 84 -13.97 5.98 -23.25
CA PRO A 84 -14.98 5.49 -24.19
C PRO A 84 -14.31 4.97 -25.48
N ASP A 85 -14.94 3.99 -26.12
CA ASP A 85 -14.46 3.40 -27.38
C ASP A 85 -14.50 4.41 -28.54
N GLU A 86 -15.45 5.34 -28.50
CA GLU A 86 -15.65 6.37 -29.51
C GLU A 86 -15.24 7.75 -28.96
N VAL A 87 -14.14 8.28 -29.50
CA VAL A 87 -13.71 9.67 -29.37
C VAL A 87 -13.50 10.24 -30.75
N ASP A 88 -13.80 11.52 -30.95
CA ASP A 88 -13.60 12.18 -32.25
C ASP A 88 -12.12 12.54 -32.52
N GLU A 89 -11.86 13.17 -33.67
CA GLU A 89 -10.51 13.55 -34.10
C GLU A 89 -9.85 14.61 -33.20
N ASP A 90 -10.65 15.38 -32.45
CA ASP A 90 -10.17 16.35 -31.47
C ASP A 90 -10.01 15.72 -30.06
N GLY A 91 -10.28 14.41 -29.93
CA GLY A 91 -10.20 13.66 -28.69
C GLY A 91 -11.36 13.93 -27.74
N LEU A 92 -12.52 14.37 -28.23
CA LEU A 92 -13.72 14.60 -27.43
C LEU A 92 -14.66 13.38 -27.46
N ASP A 93 -15.31 13.08 -26.35
CA ASP A 93 -16.41 12.11 -26.31
C ASP A 93 -17.75 12.75 -26.72
N GLY A 94 -18.82 11.93 -26.79
CA GLY A 94 -20.16 12.39 -27.14
C GLY A 94 -20.80 13.41 -26.18
N GLU A 95 -20.18 13.66 -25.02
CA GLU A 95 -20.58 14.68 -24.04
C GLU A 95 -19.67 15.92 -24.08
N GLY A 96 -18.64 15.92 -24.93
CA GLY A 96 -17.68 17.01 -25.09
C GLY A 96 -16.52 16.99 -24.09
N ASN A 97 -16.28 15.87 -23.40
CA ASN A 97 -15.12 15.75 -22.51
C ASN A 97 -13.88 15.33 -23.30
N TYR A 98 -12.74 15.97 -23.03
CA TYR A 98 -11.48 15.66 -23.69
C TYR A 98 -10.76 14.43 -23.13
N TRP A 99 -10.25 13.57 -24.00
CA TRP A 99 -9.57 12.31 -23.74
C TRP A 99 -8.26 12.25 -24.55
N ALA A 100 -7.13 12.59 -23.92
CA ALA A 100 -5.81 12.45 -24.53
C ALA A 100 -5.55 11.00 -24.95
N GLU A 101 -4.92 10.76 -26.10
CA GLU A 101 -4.79 9.43 -26.72
C GLU A 101 -4.18 8.38 -25.77
N GLU A 102 -3.26 8.80 -24.89
CA GLU A 102 -2.59 7.94 -23.92
C GLU A 102 -3.39 7.64 -22.63
N TRP A 103 -4.61 8.18 -22.49
CA TRP A 103 -5.44 7.97 -21.29
C TRP A 103 -6.38 6.77 -21.46
N ASP A 104 -6.13 5.72 -20.68
CA ASP A 104 -7.03 4.55 -20.54
C ASP A 104 -8.23 4.83 -19.62
N CYS A 105 -8.11 5.79 -18.70
CA CYS A 105 -9.18 6.20 -17.80
C CYS A 105 -8.91 7.59 -17.23
N LYS A 106 -9.96 8.22 -16.69
CA LYS A 106 -9.86 9.36 -15.77
C LYS A 106 -10.25 8.89 -14.38
N CYS A 107 -9.62 9.41 -13.35
CA CYS A 107 -10.00 9.12 -11.97
C CYS A 107 -9.61 10.28 -11.06
N ASP A 108 -10.28 10.36 -9.92
CA ASP A 108 -9.80 11.15 -8.79
C ASP A 108 -8.94 10.26 -7.87
N TYR A 109 -8.35 10.87 -6.85
CA TYR A 109 -7.64 10.16 -5.79
C TYR A 109 -8.20 10.57 -4.44
N GLY A 110 -8.37 9.60 -3.54
CA GLY A 110 -8.89 9.85 -2.20
C GLY A 110 -8.39 8.85 -1.17
N LEU A 111 -8.46 9.25 0.10
CA LEU A 111 -8.20 8.36 1.22
C LEU A 111 -9.37 7.39 1.37
N THR A 112 -9.10 6.11 1.20
CA THR A 112 -10.04 5.01 1.43
C THR A 112 -9.59 4.20 2.64
N PRO A 113 -10.50 3.63 3.43
CA PRO A 113 -10.11 2.73 4.51
C PRO A 113 -9.22 1.62 3.96
N VAL A 114 -8.16 1.28 4.70
CA VAL A 114 -7.26 0.20 4.30
C VAL A 114 -8.09 -1.05 3.99
N ALA A 115 -7.94 -1.58 2.78
CA ALA A 115 -8.78 -2.68 2.33
C ALA A 115 -8.62 -3.89 3.25
N ALA A 116 -9.76 -4.45 3.69
CA ALA A 116 -9.80 -5.83 4.14
C ALA A 116 -9.15 -6.68 3.04
N ALA A 117 -8.15 -7.50 3.39
CA ALA A 117 -7.41 -8.32 2.43
C ALA A 117 -8.42 -8.89 1.43
N ALA A 118 -8.34 -8.39 0.18
CA ALA A 118 -9.28 -8.77 -0.85
C ALA A 118 -9.16 -10.29 -0.98
N ASP A 119 -10.22 -10.97 -0.56
CA ASP A 119 -10.41 -12.36 -0.89
C ASP A 119 -10.32 -12.43 -2.42
N GLU A 120 -9.36 -13.17 -2.96
CA GLU A 120 -9.08 -13.30 -4.39
C GLU A 120 -10.21 -14.07 -5.09
N THR A 121 -11.45 -13.60 -5.00
CA THR A 121 -12.64 -14.26 -5.54
C THR A 121 -13.45 -13.34 -6.47
N GLU A 122 -12.78 -12.57 -7.32
CA GLU A 122 -13.38 -12.08 -8.57
C GLU A 122 -12.44 -12.38 -9.76
N GLN A 123 -12.15 -13.67 -9.97
CA GLN A 123 -11.96 -14.25 -11.30
C GLN A 123 -13.11 -15.22 -11.57
N CYS A 124 -14.31 -14.72 -11.84
CA CYS A 124 -15.33 -15.50 -12.50
C CYS A 124 -16.36 -14.58 -13.16
N LEU A 125 -16.52 -14.78 -14.48
CA LEU A 125 -17.50 -14.17 -15.40
C LEU A 125 -17.01 -12.94 -16.17
N GLU A 126 -16.20 -13.18 -17.21
CA GLU A 126 -16.41 -12.63 -18.58
C GLU A 126 -15.56 -13.43 -19.61
N GLN A 127 -15.66 -14.76 -19.60
CA GLN A 127 -15.22 -15.60 -20.72
C GLN A 127 -16.21 -16.73 -20.97
N SER A 128 -17.45 -16.39 -21.30
CA SER A 128 -18.34 -17.25 -22.08
C SER A 128 -19.68 -16.55 -22.32
N ALA A 129 -19.76 -15.83 -23.44
CA ALA A 129 -20.98 -15.62 -24.21
C ALA A 129 -20.60 -15.60 -25.69
#